data_AF-W6ZR91-F1
#
_entry.id   AF-W6ZR91-F1
#
_cell.length_a   1.000
_cell.length_b   1.000
_cell.length_c   1.000
_cell.angle_alpha   90.00
_cell.angle_beta   90.00
_cell.angle_gamma   90.00
#
_symmetry.space_group_name_H-M   'P 1'
#
loop_
_entity.id
_entity.type
_entity.pdbx_description
1 polymer ?
#
loop_
_entity_poly.entity_id
_entity_poly.type
_entity_poly.pdbx_seq_one_letter_code
_entity_poly.pdbx_strand_id
1 'polypeptide(L)'
;MSGRTSSKSKAEAPCKPQPLSDRVIAILHTFAKEERKRNFSFLGKYSHCYKNAKSLLEVELASPYDIAAIKKKDDDFENAGWYTFAESIYYPRRTVAISILDEEDVRIETMAIGTGASNMRDAASWIRDTYCTDLQETWHKKFSATQYDEQRIWWTNTGKHFKFLQLPLELREEIYRHVIEPVVVPDIVTEGTGRFIFGVGQSFGPTSVAERNRDPEIPSPNSNIFYVNKKVCMEFSAVACRETIKRFTTLRSGLGRGPKHFMPKIWRHALSLPAELALRTGFLRHIQLEMDAREYFACIGIYANSRHVIRTCAPHGMKFAELALLHGLQTLDLRFISPKHRLARCPWAMASPRRSPHSCQKKWIEYWIVLAWDMLRHLRTAKGVRISLSGCVKTSTVDFWQPMLNAVGDGDADAAMVASLRQEMREAILLQIQRGEMVFPCRCTYPCVGTSADLPVDFKDDEDPRLESVQGWQDILDKAYWDFDD
;
A
#
# COMPACT_ATOMS: atom_id res chain seq x y z
N MET A 1 -61.40 -37.01 52.31
CA MET A 1 -62.44 -36.61 51.33
C MET A 1 -61.79 -35.73 50.27
N SER A 2 -62.23 -35.91 49.03
CA SER A 2 -61.65 -35.48 47.76
C SER A 2 -61.33 -33.99 47.64
N GLY A 3 -60.17 -33.68 47.05
CA GLY A 3 -59.81 -32.36 46.52
C GLY A 3 -58.88 -32.52 45.31
N ARG A 4 -59.46 -32.88 44.16
CA ARG A 4 -58.79 -32.84 42.84
C ARG A 4 -58.80 -31.39 42.33
N THR A 5 -57.63 -30.78 42.17
CA THR A 5 -57.46 -29.59 41.32
C THR A 5 -56.66 -29.96 40.08
N SER A 6 -57.32 -29.76 38.94
CA SER A 6 -56.83 -29.99 37.58
C SER A 6 -55.85 -28.89 37.18
N SER A 7 -54.63 -29.28 36.81
CA SER A 7 -53.63 -28.42 36.16
C SER A 7 -53.92 -28.34 34.66
N LYS A 8 -54.46 -27.20 34.20
CA LYS A 8 -54.50 -26.85 32.78
C LYS A 8 -53.12 -26.39 32.32
N SER A 9 -52.49 -27.17 31.44
CA SER A 9 -51.35 -26.77 30.63
C SER A 9 -51.78 -25.67 29.65
N LYS A 10 -51.10 -24.51 29.70
CA LYS A 10 -51.14 -23.52 28.62
C LYS A 10 -50.18 -24.02 27.53
N ALA A 11 -50.73 -24.42 26.39
CA ALA A 11 -49.95 -24.63 25.18
C ALA A 11 -49.43 -23.27 24.68
N GLU A 12 -48.11 -23.16 24.53
CA GLU A 12 -47.47 -22.05 23.83
C GLU A 12 -47.88 -22.08 22.35
N ALA A 13 -48.24 -20.91 21.83
CA ALA A 13 -48.59 -20.75 20.42
C ALA A 13 -47.35 -20.98 19.53
N PRO A 14 -47.50 -21.60 18.35
CA PRO A 14 -46.39 -21.79 17.41
C PRO A 14 -45.87 -20.43 16.91
N CYS A 15 -44.57 -20.19 17.11
CA CYS A 15 -43.85 -19.06 16.53
C CYS A 15 -44.05 -19.04 15.02
N LYS A 16 -44.57 -17.94 14.47
CA LYS A 16 -44.64 -17.75 13.01
C LYS A 16 -43.24 -17.85 12.41
N PRO A 17 -43.05 -18.54 11.27
CA PRO A 17 -41.76 -18.57 10.60
C PRO A 17 -41.32 -17.16 10.23
N GLN A 18 -40.08 -16.80 10.55
CA GLN A 18 -39.53 -15.50 10.22
C GLN A 18 -39.40 -15.34 8.70
N PRO A 19 -39.66 -14.15 8.14
CA PRO A 19 -39.40 -13.86 6.72
C PRO A 19 -37.96 -14.20 6.32
N LEU A 20 -37.76 -14.70 5.09
CA LEU A 20 -36.44 -15.04 4.56
C LEU A 20 -35.46 -13.86 4.63
N SER A 21 -35.95 -12.64 4.34
CA SER A 21 -35.18 -11.40 4.46
C SER A 21 -34.61 -11.19 5.86
N ASP A 22 -35.40 -11.46 6.89
CA ASP A 22 -35.02 -11.25 8.28
C ASP A 22 -33.98 -12.28 8.72
N ARG A 23 -34.08 -13.53 8.22
CA ARG A 23 -33.08 -14.58 8.42
C ARG A 23 -31.74 -14.20 7.80
N VAL A 24 -31.73 -13.73 6.56
CA VAL A 24 -30.52 -13.29 5.84
C VAL A 24 -29.84 -12.14 6.57
N ILE A 25 -30.62 -11.11 6.94
CA ILE A 25 -30.12 -9.96 7.70
C ILE A 25 -29.51 -10.43 9.02
N ALA A 26 -30.20 -11.28 9.79
CA ALA A 26 -29.70 -11.77 11.07
C ALA A 26 -28.38 -12.55 10.93
N ILE A 27 -28.24 -13.37 9.89
CA ILE A 27 -27.01 -14.13 9.60
C ILE A 27 -25.86 -13.19 9.26
N LEU A 28 -26.07 -12.22 8.38
CA LEU A 28 -25.05 -11.26 7.98
C LEU A 28 -24.60 -10.37 9.14
N HIS A 29 -25.55 -9.91 9.98
CA HIS A 29 -25.24 -9.18 11.22
C HIS A 29 -24.44 -10.04 12.20
N THR A 30 -24.83 -11.31 12.37
CA THR A 30 -24.11 -12.24 13.26
C THR A 30 -22.71 -12.51 12.76
N PHE A 31 -22.54 -12.76 11.45
CA PHE A 31 -21.25 -12.95 10.81
C PHE A 31 -20.35 -11.73 10.99
N ALA A 32 -20.84 -10.53 10.67
CA ALA A 32 -20.08 -9.29 10.85
C ALA A 32 -19.65 -9.07 12.31
N LYS A 33 -20.53 -9.40 13.27
CA LYS A 33 -20.24 -9.31 14.70
C LYS A 33 -19.17 -10.32 15.15
N GLU A 34 -19.22 -11.56 14.65
CA GLU A 34 -18.23 -12.59 14.97
C GLU A 34 -16.88 -12.34 14.28
N GLU A 35 -16.89 -11.93 13.01
CA GLU A 35 -15.68 -11.60 12.25
C GLU A 35 -14.91 -10.49 12.96
N ARG A 36 -15.61 -9.48 13.45
CA ARG A 36 -15.00 -8.41 14.26
C ARG A 36 -14.33 -8.89 15.54
N LYS A 37 -14.88 -9.91 16.22
CA LYS A 37 -14.25 -10.47 17.43
C LYS A 37 -12.95 -11.19 17.12
N ARG A 38 -12.82 -11.72 15.89
CA ARG A 38 -11.70 -12.58 15.47
C ARG A 38 -10.66 -11.83 14.64
N ASN A 39 -11.07 -10.77 13.95
CA ASN A 39 -10.27 -10.03 12.98
C ASN A 39 -10.31 -8.53 13.31
N PHE A 40 -9.24 -8.02 13.92
CA PHE A 40 -9.12 -6.60 14.29
C PHE A 40 -9.12 -5.66 13.09
N SER A 41 -8.73 -6.14 11.90
CA SER A 41 -8.70 -5.36 10.66
C SER A 41 -10.09 -5.18 10.03
N PHE A 42 -11.06 -6.01 10.40
CA PHE A 42 -12.43 -5.93 9.90
C PHE A 42 -13.15 -4.70 10.46
N LEU A 43 -13.49 -3.74 9.59
CA LEU A 43 -14.01 -2.41 9.96
C LEU A 43 -13.10 -1.66 10.95
N GLY A 44 -11.80 -1.97 10.95
CA GLY A 44 -10.81 -1.44 11.91
C GLY A 44 -10.74 0.09 11.93
N LYS A 45 -10.98 0.74 10.77
CA LYS A 45 -11.13 2.20 10.61
C LYS A 45 -12.25 2.83 11.45
N TYR A 46 -13.18 2.05 12.01
CA TYR A 46 -14.35 2.52 12.76
C TYR A 46 -14.42 2.02 14.20
N SER A 47 -13.30 1.53 14.73
CA SER A 47 -13.22 0.96 16.07
C SER A 47 -13.73 1.93 17.17
N HIS A 48 -13.55 3.25 17.01
CA HIS A 48 -14.03 4.27 17.94
C HIS A 48 -15.55 4.39 18.06
N CYS A 49 -16.29 4.18 16.97
CA CYS A 49 -17.74 4.32 16.98
C CYS A 49 -18.45 3.20 17.72
N TYR A 50 -17.74 2.13 18.09
CA TYR A 50 -18.28 1.07 18.92
C TYR A 50 -18.77 1.54 20.30
N LYS A 51 -18.19 2.63 20.83
CA LYS A 51 -18.62 3.14 22.14
C LYS A 51 -20.07 3.62 22.14
N ASN A 52 -20.57 4.07 20.99
CA ASN A 52 -21.86 4.75 20.88
C ASN A 52 -22.81 4.11 19.86
N ALA A 53 -22.33 3.34 18.88
CA ALA A 53 -23.13 2.74 17.82
C ALA A 53 -23.54 1.29 18.16
N LYS A 54 -24.82 0.98 17.98
CA LYS A 54 -25.37 -0.38 18.20
C LYS A 54 -24.87 -1.40 17.17
N SER A 55 -24.56 -0.95 15.95
CA SER A 55 -23.85 -1.69 14.91
C SER A 55 -22.94 -0.72 14.12
N LEU A 56 -21.85 -1.21 13.54
CA LEU A 56 -20.97 -0.44 12.63
C LEU A 56 -21.24 -0.74 11.15
N LEU A 57 -21.88 -1.86 10.89
CA LEU A 57 -22.29 -2.31 9.57
C LEU A 57 -23.74 -2.76 9.70
N GLU A 58 -24.64 -1.97 9.15
CA GLU A 58 -26.07 -2.26 9.15
C GLU A 58 -26.44 -2.87 7.81
N VAL A 59 -27.07 -4.04 7.86
CA VAL A 59 -27.64 -4.70 6.70
C VAL A 59 -29.14 -4.50 6.75
N GLU A 60 -29.70 -3.99 5.67
CA GLU A 60 -31.14 -3.80 5.49
C GLU A 60 -31.57 -4.25 4.09
N LEU A 61 -32.87 -4.43 3.90
CA LEU A 61 -33.42 -4.70 2.58
C LEU A 61 -33.24 -3.44 1.71
N ALA A 62 -32.77 -3.62 0.47
CA ALA A 62 -32.54 -2.49 -0.42
C ALA A 62 -33.87 -1.82 -0.80
N SER A 63 -33.87 -0.49 -0.83
CA SER A 63 -35.02 0.25 -1.33
C SER A 63 -35.14 0.10 -2.86
N PRO A 64 -36.35 0.20 -3.44
CA PRO A 64 -36.52 0.20 -4.90
C PRO A 64 -35.68 1.27 -5.61
N TYR A 65 -35.43 2.39 -4.93
CA TYR A 65 -34.56 3.46 -5.43
C TYR A 65 -33.09 3.05 -5.47
N ASP A 66 -32.58 2.43 -4.40
CA ASP A 66 -31.20 1.94 -4.34
C ASP A 66 -30.94 0.85 -5.41
N ILE A 67 -31.93 -0.02 -5.64
CA ILE A 67 -31.87 -1.05 -6.69
C ILE A 67 -31.82 -0.39 -8.09
N ALA A 68 -32.70 0.58 -8.36
CA ALA A 68 -32.77 1.26 -9.66
C ALA A 68 -31.49 2.05 -9.98
N ALA A 69 -30.77 2.54 -8.98
CA ALA A 69 -29.52 3.27 -9.17
C ALA A 69 -28.35 2.38 -9.64
N ILE A 70 -28.40 1.07 -9.36
CA ILE A 70 -27.29 0.14 -9.61
C ILE A 70 -27.63 -0.91 -10.67
N LYS A 71 -28.88 -1.36 -10.75
CA LYS A 71 -29.32 -2.42 -11.66
C LYS A 71 -29.19 -1.98 -13.12
N LYS A 72 -28.33 -2.65 -13.89
CA LYS A 72 -28.25 -2.45 -15.34
C LYS A 72 -29.39 -3.19 -16.03
N LYS A 73 -29.73 -2.78 -17.26
CA LYS A 73 -30.86 -3.37 -18.02
C LYS A 73 -30.74 -4.88 -18.26
N ASP A 74 -29.54 -5.44 -18.21
CA ASP A 74 -29.24 -6.85 -18.52
C ASP A 74 -28.93 -7.71 -17.26
N ASP A 75 -29.21 -7.20 -16.05
CA ASP A 75 -28.96 -7.95 -14.81
C ASP A 75 -30.13 -8.90 -14.49
N ASP A 76 -30.01 -10.17 -14.91
CA ASP A 76 -30.95 -11.27 -14.67
C ASP A 76 -30.87 -11.81 -13.22
N PHE A 77 -31.40 -11.03 -12.28
CA PHE A 77 -31.50 -11.39 -10.85
C PHE A 77 -32.95 -11.55 -10.38
N GLU A 78 -33.77 -12.29 -11.12
CA GLU A 78 -35.19 -12.46 -10.76
C GLU A 78 -35.39 -13.21 -9.43
N ASN A 79 -34.41 -14.03 -9.01
CA ASN A 79 -34.48 -14.85 -7.80
C ASN A 79 -33.58 -14.36 -6.65
N ALA A 80 -32.87 -13.23 -6.79
CA ALA A 80 -31.97 -12.72 -5.75
C ALA A 80 -32.64 -11.62 -4.91
N GLY A 81 -32.45 -11.68 -3.59
CA GLY A 81 -32.85 -10.61 -2.69
C GLY A 81 -31.83 -9.47 -2.73
N TRP A 82 -32.29 -8.21 -2.80
CA TRP A 82 -31.40 -7.05 -2.79
C TRP A 82 -31.27 -6.47 -1.38
N TYR A 83 -30.03 -6.21 -0.97
CA TYR A 83 -29.70 -5.73 0.37
C TYR A 83 -28.75 -4.55 0.29
N THR A 84 -28.89 -3.63 1.23
CA THR A 84 -27.99 -2.48 1.38
C THR A 84 -27.19 -2.63 2.66
N PHE A 85 -25.87 -2.54 2.51
CA PHE A 85 -24.92 -2.44 3.61
C PHE A 85 -24.60 -0.97 3.86
N ALA A 86 -24.83 -0.48 5.07
CA ALA A 86 -24.60 0.89 5.48
C ALA A 86 -23.53 0.97 6.59
N GLU A 87 -22.48 1.77 6.36
CA GLU A 87 -21.46 2.09 7.37
C GLU A 87 -21.87 3.36 8.14
N SER A 88 -21.88 3.32 9.48
CA SER A 88 -22.56 4.33 10.33
C SER A 88 -21.98 5.75 10.34
N ILE A 89 -20.77 5.99 9.81
CA ILE A 89 -20.05 7.28 10.00
C ILE A 89 -20.00 8.12 8.73
N TYR A 90 -19.92 7.49 7.57
CA TYR A 90 -19.73 8.17 6.29
C TYR A 90 -20.88 7.96 5.31
N TYR A 91 -21.90 7.20 5.70
CA TYR A 91 -22.99 6.75 4.83
C TYR A 91 -22.58 6.15 3.47
N PRO A 92 -21.41 5.50 3.25
CA PRO A 92 -21.25 4.68 2.06
C PRO A 92 -22.28 3.55 2.17
N ARG A 93 -23.24 3.59 1.26
CA ARG A 93 -24.27 2.56 1.10
C ARG A 93 -23.85 1.69 -0.07
N ARG A 94 -23.73 0.39 0.18
CA ARG A 94 -23.40 -0.60 -0.85
C ARG A 94 -24.60 -1.50 -1.02
N THR A 95 -25.28 -1.34 -2.15
CA THR A 95 -26.44 -2.16 -2.50
C THR A 95 -26.00 -3.30 -3.41
N VAL A 96 -26.34 -4.52 -3.03
CA VAL A 96 -25.88 -5.76 -3.64
C VAL A 96 -27.02 -6.77 -3.74
N ALA A 97 -26.94 -7.65 -4.72
CA ALA A 97 -27.78 -8.82 -4.83
C ALA A 97 -27.19 -9.97 -4.00
N ILE A 98 -28.05 -10.69 -3.28
CA ILE A 98 -27.70 -11.89 -2.53
C ILE A 98 -28.50 -13.06 -3.11
N SER A 99 -27.78 -14.04 -3.63
CA SER A 99 -28.33 -15.31 -4.08
C SER A 99 -28.11 -16.36 -3.00
N ILE A 100 -29.14 -17.16 -2.73
CA ILE A 100 -29.13 -18.22 -1.72
C ILE A 100 -29.30 -19.54 -2.46
N LEU A 101 -28.38 -20.48 -2.24
CA LEU A 101 -28.41 -21.78 -2.90
C LEU A 101 -29.49 -22.71 -2.33
N ASP A 102 -29.81 -22.56 -1.04
CA ASP A 102 -30.79 -23.36 -0.30
C ASP A 102 -31.59 -22.45 0.65
N GLU A 103 -32.88 -22.24 0.35
CA GLU A 103 -33.77 -21.38 1.15
C GLU A 103 -34.22 -22.04 2.47
N GLU A 104 -34.10 -23.36 2.58
CA GLU A 104 -34.46 -24.11 3.80
C GLU A 104 -33.33 -24.01 4.84
N ASP A 105 -32.06 -24.17 4.42
CA ASP A 105 -30.85 -24.08 5.28
C ASP A 105 -29.98 -22.84 4.97
N VAL A 106 -30.56 -21.66 5.22
CA VAL A 106 -29.88 -20.38 5.02
C VAL A 106 -28.71 -20.23 6.00
N ARG A 107 -27.47 -20.18 5.49
CA ARG A 107 -26.23 -19.93 6.23
C ARG A 107 -25.30 -19.03 5.44
N ILE A 108 -24.27 -18.48 6.06
CA ILE A 108 -23.33 -17.58 5.36
C ILE A 108 -22.61 -18.31 4.21
N GLU A 109 -22.34 -19.61 4.37
CA GLU A 109 -21.66 -20.45 3.38
C GLU A 109 -22.54 -20.82 2.18
N THR A 110 -23.85 -20.67 2.30
CA THR A 110 -24.83 -20.94 1.22
C THR A 110 -25.26 -19.67 0.48
N MET A 111 -24.65 -18.53 0.81
CA MET A 111 -24.94 -17.22 0.21
C MET A 111 -23.83 -16.77 -0.74
N ALA A 112 -24.23 -16.15 -1.84
CA ALA A 112 -23.35 -15.42 -2.74
C ALA A 112 -23.78 -13.96 -2.86
N ILE A 113 -22.83 -13.02 -2.81
CA ILE A 113 -23.03 -11.57 -2.87
C ILE A 113 -22.36 -11.01 -4.12
N GLY A 114 -23.04 -10.11 -4.84
CA GLY A 114 -22.47 -9.41 -5.98
C GLY A 114 -23.38 -8.29 -6.51
N THR A 115 -22.86 -7.51 -7.47
CA THR A 115 -23.62 -6.44 -8.15
C THR A 115 -23.97 -6.80 -9.61
N GLY A 116 -23.73 -8.05 -10.02
CA GLY A 116 -23.82 -8.54 -11.40
C GLY A 116 -23.56 -10.05 -11.45
N ALA A 117 -24.19 -10.79 -12.36
CA ALA A 117 -24.12 -12.26 -12.39
C ALA A 117 -22.67 -12.77 -12.53
N SER A 118 -21.83 -12.03 -13.26
CA SER A 118 -20.39 -12.30 -13.44
C SER A 118 -19.51 -11.95 -12.23
N ASN A 119 -20.06 -11.27 -11.21
CA ASN A 119 -19.33 -10.74 -10.06
C ASN A 119 -19.81 -11.32 -8.72
N MET A 120 -20.55 -12.43 -8.74
CA MET A 120 -20.99 -13.11 -7.54
C MET A 120 -19.81 -13.79 -6.84
N ARG A 121 -19.69 -13.59 -5.52
CA ARG A 121 -18.68 -14.22 -4.68
C ARG A 121 -19.35 -14.81 -3.45
N ASP A 122 -18.72 -15.82 -2.84
CA ASP A 122 -19.09 -16.30 -1.50
C ASP A 122 -19.25 -15.12 -0.53
N ALA A 123 -20.33 -15.13 0.26
CA ALA A 123 -20.69 -14.00 1.12
C ALA A 123 -19.62 -13.67 2.15
N ALA A 124 -19.01 -14.69 2.78
CA ALA A 124 -17.96 -14.48 3.77
C ALA A 124 -16.72 -13.82 3.14
N SER A 125 -16.31 -14.29 1.97
CA SER A 125 -15.17 -13.76 1.21
C SER A 125 -15.44 -12.33 0.75
N TRP A 126 -16.63 -12.06 0.20
CA TRP A 126 -17.02 -10.72 -0.24
C TRP A 126 -17.02 -9.72 0.93
N ILE A 127 -17.60 -10.08 2.07
CA ILE A 127 -17.66 -9.22 3.27
C ILE A 127 -16.23 -8.93 3.78
N ARG A 128 -15.37 -9.94 3.85
CA ARG A 128 -13.98 -9.76 4.28
C ARG A 128 -13.21 -8.85 3.33
N ASP A 129 -13.28 -9.11 2.03
CA ASP A 129 -12.57 -8.32 1.02
C ASP A 129 -13.06 -6.86 0.99
N THR A 130 -14.36 -6.65 1.19
CA THR A 130 -14.99 -5.32 1.11
C THR A 130 -14.74 -4.47 2.35
N TYR A 131 -14.72 -5.09 3.54
CA TYR A 131 -14.75 -4.37 4.82
C TYR A 131 -13.53 -4.61 5.72
N CYS A 132 -12.62 -5.50 5.35
CA CYS A 132 -11.28 -5.45 5.93
C CYS A 132 -10.61 -4.17 5.44
N THR A 133 -10.21 -3.33 6.38
CA THR A 133 -9.42 -2.13 6.08
C THR A 133 -8.23 -2.58 5.23
N ASP A 134 -8.19 -2.05 4.03
CA ASP A 134 -7.75 -2.76 2.84
C ASP A 134 -6.34 -3.35 2.95
N LEU A 135 -6.17 -4.62 2.55
CA LEU A 135 -4.86 -5.18 2.16
C LEU A 135 -4.21 -4.36 1.04
N GLN A 136 -4.95 -3.46 0.37
CA GLN A 136 -4.44 -2.57 -0.69
C GLN A 136 -4.04 -1.16 -0.26
N GLU A 137 -4.59 -0.58 0.82
CA GLU A 137 -4.26 0.78 1.29
C GLU A 137 -3.33 0.80 2.53
N THR A 138 -3.03 -0.36 3.11
CA THR A 138 -2.34 -0.52 4.41
C THR A 138 -0.80 -0.43 4.35
N TRP A 139 -0.21 0.37 3.47
CA TRP A 139 1.21 0.70 3.58
C TRP A 139 1.48 1.99 4.37
N HIS A 140 0.46 2.79 4.65
CA HIS A 140 0.52 3.81 5.69
C HIS A 140 0.36 3.15 7.07
N LYS A 141 1.40 2.45 7.58
CA LYS A 141 1.36 1.86 8.94
C LYS A 141 1.55 2.88 10.07
N LYS A 142 1.52 4.17 9.76
CA LYS A 142 1.25 5.19 10.78
C LYS A 142 -0.27 5.32 10.85
N PHE A 143 -0.82 5.03 12.03
CA PHE A 143 -2.20 5.38 12.33
C PHE A 143 -2.47 6.84 11.95
N SER A 144 -3.66 7.13 11.46
CA SER A 144 -4.10 8.51 11.31
C SER A 144 -4.05 9.22 12.67
N ALA A 145 -3.94 10.55 12.66
CA ALA A 145 -4.03 11.33 13.90
C ALA A 145 -5.28 10.97 14.71
N THR A 146 -6.40 10.74 14.01
CA THR A 146 -7.65 10.24 14.59
C THR A 146 -7.47 8.91 15.31
N GLN A 147 -6.84 7.91 14.67
CA GLN A 147 -6.58 6.61 15.29
C GLN A 147 -5.65 6.70 16.51
N TYR A 148 -4.67 7.62 16.53
CA TYR A 148 -3.84 7.85 17.72
C TYR A 148 -4.63 8.49 18.87
N ASP A 149 -5.49 9.45 18.57
CA ASP A 149 -6.38 10.04 19.57
C ASP A 149 -7.38 9.00 20.10
N GLU A 150 -7.87 8.10 19.25
CA GLU A 150 -8.71 6.98 19.66
C GLU A 150 -8.00 6.03 20.62
N GLN A 151 -6.75 5.67 20.31
CA GLN A 151 -5.92 4.87 21.22
C GLN A 151 -5.70 5.59 22.54
N ARG A 152 -5.43 6.90 22.50
CA ARG A 152 -5.25 7.73 23.70
C ARG A 152 -6.52 7.74 24.55
N ILE A 153 -7.70 7.93 23.95
CA ILE A 153 -8.99 7.90 24.65
C ILE A 153 -9.28 6.50 25.20
N TRP A 154 -9.02 5.44 24.43
CA TRP A 154 -9.17 4.06 24.91
C TRP A 154 -8.28 3.79 26.12
N TRP A 155 -7.01 4.17 26.05
CA TRP A 155 -6.03 4.00 27.13
C TRP A 155 -6.42 4.77 28.39
N THR A 156 -6.86 6.02 28.20
CA THR A 156 -7.31 6.91 29.31
C THR A 156 -8.55 6.33 30.00
N ASN A 157 -9.49 5.77 29.24
CA ASN A 157 -10.74 5.26 29.79
C ASN A 157 -10.63 3.85 30.39
N THR A 158 -9.71 3.01 29.89
CA THR A 158 -9.54 1.66 30.43
C THR A 158 -8.67 1.64 31.67
N GLY A 159 -7.81 2.64 31.90
CA GLY A 159 -7.11 2.88 33.17
C GLY A 159 -6.28 1.71 33.70
N LYS A 160 -6.10 0.65 32.91
CA LYS A 160 -5.49 -0.60 33.33
C LYS A 160 -4.09 -0.65 32.74
N HIS A 161 -3.11 -0.55 33.62
CA HIS A 161 -1.76 -0.98 33.29
C HIS A 161 -1.80 -2.50 33.10
N PHE A 162 -1.68 -2.96 31.87
CA PHE A 162 -1.55 -4.38 31.57
C PHE A 162 -0.08 -4.74 31.60
N LYS A 163 0.28 -5.89 32.21
CA LYS A 163 1.63 -6.42 32.02
C LYS A 163 1.75 -6.81 30.55
N PHE A 164 2.67 -6.19 29.82
CA PHE A 164 2.80 -6.37 28.37
C PHE A 164 2.85 -7.85 27.93
N LEU A 165 3.59 -8.69 28.66
CA LEU A 165 3.71 -10.13 28.38
C LEU A 165 2.47 -10.96 28.73
N GLN A 166 1.46 -10.38 29.39
CA GLN A 166 0.16 -11.00 29.64
C GLN A 166 -0.86 -10.72 28.53
N LEU A 167 -0.57 -9.79 27.61
CA LEU A 167 -1.39 -9.60 26.42
C LEU A 167 -1.35 -10.87 25.54
N PRO A 168 -2.38 -11.16 24.73
CA PRO A 168 -2.25 -12.12 23.63
C PRO A 168 -1.12 -11.74 22.67
N LEU A 169 -0.55 -12.73 21.97
CA LEU A 169 0.57 -12.49 21.05
C LEU A 169 0.18 -11.49 19.95
N GLU A 170 -1.05 -11.62 19.45
CA GLU A 170 -1.63 -10.81 18.37
C GLU A 170 -1.60 -9.32 18.73
N LEU A 171 -2.00 -8.97 19.96
CA LEU A 171 -1.95 -7.57 20.44
C LEU A 171 -0.51 -7.09 20.65
N ARG A 172 0.40 -7.97 21.07
CA ARG A 172 1.82 -7.61 21.17
C ARG A 172 2.42 -7.36 19.79
N GLU A 173 2.07 -8.15 18.78
CA GLU A 173 2.56 -7.96 17.41
C GLU A 173 2.14 -6.61 16.83
N GLU A 174 0.92 -6.13 17.08
CA GLU A 174 0.52 -4.78 16.66
C GLU A 174 1.36 -3.70 17.36
N ILE A 175 1.56 -3.83 18.69
CA ILE A 175 2.41 -2.89 19.43
C ILE A 175 3.84 -2.90 18.86
N TYR A 176 4.39 -4.08 18.55
CA TYR A 176 5.71 -4.20 17.92
C TYR A 176 5.75 -3.49 16.55
N ARG A 177 4.71 -3.63 15.72
CA ARG A 177 4.63 -2.93 14.42
C ARG A 177 4.63 -1.41 14.59
N HIS A 178 3.96 -0.88 15.62
CA HIS A 178 3.99 0.56 15.90
C HIS A 178 5.36 1.04 16.38
N VAL A 179 6.06 0.24 17.18
CA VAL A 179 7.37 0.63 17.74
C VAL A 179 8.46 0.65 16.66
N ILE A 180 8.40 -0.25 15.67
CA ILE A 180 9.50 -0.38 14.69
C ILE A 180 9.46 0.64 13.54
N GLU A 181 8.28 1.22 13.26
CA GLU A 181 7.96 1.96 12.04
C GLU A 181 7.78 1.07 10.78
N PRO A 182 6.87 1.44 9.85
CA PRO A 182 6.58 0.62 8.66
C PRO A 182 7.77 0.34 7.76
N VAL A 183 8.65 1.34 7.63
CA VAL A 183 9.74 1.35 6.66
C VAL A 183 11.04 1.43 7.42
N VAL A 184 11.97 0.55 7.08
CA VAL A 184 13.33 0.54 7.61
C VAL A 184 14.32 0.58 6.46
N VAL A 185 15.46 1.24 6.68
CA VAL A 185 16.54 1.32 5.69
C VAL A 185 17.62 0.32 6.09
N PRO A 186 17.64 -0.89 5.49
CA PRO A 186 18.51 -1.95 5.94
C PRO A 186 19.99 -1.60 5.73
N ASP A 187 20.83 -2.23 6.54
CA ASP A 187 22.28 -2.23 6.38
C ASP A 187 22.83 -3.62 6.75
N ILE A 188 24.13 -3.81 6.62
CA ILE A 188 24.81 -5.07 6.88
C ILE A 188 25.92 -4.88 7.91
N VAL A 189 26.11 -5.88 8.76
CA VAL A 189 27.30 -5.98 9.62
C VAL A 189 28.32 -6.83 8.88
N THR A 190 29.42 -6.22 8.46
CA THR A 190 30.48 -6.89 7.71
C THR A 190 31.45 -7.67 8.58
N GLU A 191 31.52 -7.35 9.87
CA GLU A 191 32.33 -8.06 10.84
C GLU A 191 31.55 -9.26 11.44
N GLY A 192 32.14 -10.45 11.41
CA GLY A 192 31.53 -11.65 11.97
C GLY A 192 30.49 -12.30 11.06
N THR A 193 29.24 -12.41 11.53
CA THR A 193 28.22 -13.29 10.94
C THR A 193 27.61 -12.80 9.63
N GLY A 194 27.97 -11.61 9.14
CA GLY A 194 27.41 -11.09 7.88
C GLY A 194 25.89 -10.99 7.96
N ARG A 195 25.34 -10.33 8.99
CA ARG A 195 23.88 -10.28 9.20
C ARG A 195 23.27 -8.97 8.74
N PHE A 196 22.03 -9.05 8.28
CA PHE A 196 21.18 -7.88 8.10
C PHE A 196 20.87 -7.20 9.43
N ILE A 197 20.83 -5.88 9.38
CA ILE A 197 20.31 -5.02 10.45
C ILE A 197 19.28 -4.05 9.87
N PHE A 198 18.38 -3.56 10.72
CA PHE A 198 17.34 -2.59 10.33
C PHE A 198 17.90 -1.19 10.01
N GLY A 199 19.20 -0.98 10.21
CA GLY A 199 19.91 0.27 9.95
C GLY A 199 19.63 1.37 10.97
N VAL A 200 19.96 2.61 10.59
CA VAL A 200 19.87 3.80 11.46
C VAL A 200 18.82 4.81 10.97
N GLY A 201 17.98 4.40 10.01
CA GLY A 201 17.11 5.30 9.27
C GLY A 201 17.85 6.07 8.16
N GLN A 202 17.21 7.11 7.65
CA GLN A 202 17.73 7.97 6.59
C GLN A 202 17.29 9.42 6.81
N SER A 203 18.26 10.33 6.79
CA SER A 203 18.03 11.76 6.79
C SER A 203 19.01 12.42 5.82
N PHE A 204 18.65 13.56 5.25
CA PHE A 204 19.52 14.27 4.32
C PHE A 204 20.47 15.27 5.01
N GLY A 205 20.43 15.33 6.35
CA GLY A 205 21.22 16.23 7.19
C GLY A 205 20.56 17.59 7.39
N PRO A 206 21.11 18.45 8.26
CA PRO A 206 20.70 19.85 8.37
C PRO A 206 21.28 20.64 7.19
N THR A 207 20.49 20.81 6.13
CA THR A 207 20.50 22.01 5.29
C THR A 207 19.16 22.73 5.49
N SER A 208 19.05 24.00 5.09
CA SER A 208 18.00 24.94 5.50
C SER A 208 16.62 24.31 5.72
N VAL A 209 15.94 24.79 6.76
CA VAL A 209 14.68 24.27 7.34
C VAL A 209 13.53 24.11 6.34
N ALA A 210 13.64 24.71 5.15
CA ALA A 210 12.54 24.95 4.23
C ALA A 210 12.70 24.36 2.83
N GLU A 211 13.60 23.40 2.64
CA GLU A 211 13.72 22.76 1.33
C GLU A 211 12.44 21.96 1.00
N ARG A 212 11.50 22.58 0.25
CA ARG A 212 10.32 21.95 -0.41
C ARG A 212 10.68 20.79 -1.34
N ASN A 213 11.97 20.55 -1.55
CA ASN A 213 12.57 19.61 -2.48
C ASN A 213 13.22 18.42 -1.75
N ARG A 214 12.82 18.17 -0.51
CA ARG A 214 13.42 17.17 0.38
C ARG A 214 12.51 15.96 0.56
N ASP A 215 13.09 14.77 0.43
CA ASP A 215 12.39 13.53 0.78
C ASP A 215 12.20 13.45 2.32
N PRO A 216 11.04 13.01 2.82
CA PRO A 216 10.78 12.91 4.25
C PRO A 216 11.82 12.06 4.97
N GLU A 217 12.12 12.43 6.21
CA GLU A 217 13.02 11.65 7.04
C GLU A 217 12.44 10.26 7.34
N ILE A 218 13.32 9.26 7.32
CA ILE A 218 13.01 7.93 7.82
C ILE A 218 13.67 7.81 9.19
N PRO A 219 12.89 7.76 10.28
CA PRO A 219 13.45 7.67 11.61
C PRO A 219 14.26 6.39 11.79
N SER A 220 15.20 6.41 12.74
CA SER A 220 15.86 5.19 13.17
C SER A 220 14.82 4.27 13.82
N PRO A 221 14.80 2.97 13.50
CA PRO A 221 14.00 2.01 14.24
C PRO A 221 14.34 2.07 15.73
N ASN A 222 13.33 2.00 16.61
CA ASN A 222 13.56 1.99 18.05
C ASN A 222 14.22 0.67 18.47
N SER A 223 15.55 0.65 18.49
CA SER A 223 16.32 -0.53 18.85
C SER A 223 16.31 -0.84 20.35
N ASN A 224 15.82 0.05 21.20
CA ASN A 224 15.82 -0.16 22.65
C ASN A 224 14.90 -1.33 23.05
N ILE A 225 13.84 -1.59 22.26
CA ILE A 225 12.91 -2.68 22.53
C ILE A 225 13.56 -4.08 22.47
N PHE A 226 14.63 -4.24 21.69
CA PHE A 226 15.38 -5.50 21.64
C PHE A 226 16.02 -5.85 22.99
N TYR A 227 16.28 -4.87 23.85
CA TYR A 227 16.97 -5.07 25.13
C TYR A 227 16.02 -5.29 26.31
N VAL A 228 14.70 -5.24 26.11
CA VAL A 228 13.73 -5.33 27.21
C VAL A 228 13.79 -6.69 27.92
N ASN A 229 13.68 -7.79 27.16
CA ASN A 229 13.95 -9.16 27.62
C ASN A 229 14.04 -10.12 26.42
N LYS A 230 14.48 -11.36 26.65
CA LYS A 230 14.67 -12.37 25.59
C LYS A 230 13.40 -12.66 24.78
N LYS A 231 12.23 -12.76 25.43
CA LYS A 231 10.96 -13.06 24.77
C LYS A 231 10.54 -11.90 23.86
N VAL A 232 10.57 -10.67 24.38
CA VAL A 232 10.28 -9.45 23.60
C VAL A 232 11.26 -9.32 22.43
N CYS A 233 12.55 -9.56 22.65
CA CYS A 233 13.55 -9.53 21.58
C CYS A 233 13.19 -10.51 20.46
N MET A 234 12.84 -11.75 20.79
CA MET A 234 12.50 -12.77 19.79
C MET A 234 11.22 -12.43 19.02
N GLU A 235 10.14 -12.08 19.73
CA GLU A 235 8.86 -11.74 19.11
C GLU A 235 8.96 -10.46 18.26
N PHE A 236 9.58 -9.42 18.80
CA PHE A 236 9.81 -8.17 18.07
C PHE A 236 10.69 -8.40 16.84
N SER A 237 11.78 -9.16 16.94
CA SER A 237 12.62 -9.48 15.77
C SER A 237 11.85 -10.23 14.69
N ALA A 238 10.97 -11.17 15.08
CA ALA A 238 10.16 -11.91 14.12
C ALA A 238 9.19 -10.99 13.37
N VAL A 239 8.46 -10.13 14.10
CA VAL A 239 7.56 -9.13 13.50
C VAL A 239 8.35 -8.14 12.64
N ALA A 240 9.47 -7.65 13.15
CA ALA A 240 10.34 -6.70 12.47
C ALA A 240 10.84 -7.23 11.13
N CYS A 241 11.35 -8.45 11.09
CA CYS A 241 11.81 -9.08 9.86
C CYS A 241 10.64 -9.28 8.90
N ARG A 242 9.52 -9.84 9.38
CA ARG A 242 8.37 -10.27 8.59
C ARG A 242 7.53 -9.12 8.03
N GLU A 243 7.36 -8.03 8.78
CA GLU A 243 6.32 -7.03 8.51
C GLU A 243 6.87 -5.69 8.02
N THR A 244 8.13 -5.36 8.29
CA THR A 244 8.67 -4.06 7.85
C THR A 244 9.04 -4.08 6.37
N ILE A 245 8.81 -2.96 5.69
CA ILE A 245 9.30 -2.72 4.35
C ILE A 245 10.80 -2.41 4.43
N LYS A 246 11.62 -3.14 3.68
CA LYS A 246 13.05 -2.86 3.53
C LYS A 246 13.25 -1.92 2.35
N ARG A 247 13.55 -0.65 2.62
CA ARG A 247 13.79 0.36 1.58
C ARG A 247 15.24 0.32 1.11
N PHE A 248 15.47 -0.14 -0.11
CA PHE A 248 16.75 -0.05 -0.79
C PHE A 248 16.80 1.24 -1.60
N THR A 249 17.54 2.22 -1.08
CA THR A 249 17.65 3.55 -1.68
C THR A 249 19.02 3.80 -2.31
N THR A 250 19.06 4.39 -3.50
CA THR A 250 20.29 4.97 -4.07
C THR A 250 20.48 6.43 -3.69
N LEU A 251 19.49 7.05 -3.05
CA LEU A 251 19.51 8.46 -2.67
C LEU A 251 20.33 8.64 -1.40
N ARG A 252 21.57 9.11 -1.56
CA ARG A 252 22.44 9.41 -0.42
C ARG A 252 22.74 10.89 -0.35
N SER A 253 22.54 11.46 0.83
CA SER A 253 23.17 12.73 1.20
C SER A 253 24.57 12.44 1.74
N GLY A 254 25.59 13.14 1.26
CA GLY A 254 26.90 13.15 1.92
C GLY A 254 26.88 13.86 3.28
N LEU A 255 25.80 14.59 3.58
CA LEU A 255 25.65 15.43 4.77
C LEU A 255 24.69 14.85 5.82
N GLY A 256 24.08 13.69 5.55
CA GLY A 256 22.97 13.16 6.32
C GLY A 256 23.21 11.78 6.95
N ARG A 257 22.17 11.28 7.64
CA ARG A 257 22.16 9.91 8.17
C ARG A 257 21.71 8.93 7.08
N GLY A 258 22.29 7.74 7.04
CA GLY A 258 21.85 6.71 6.13
C GLY A 258 22.59 5.39 6.40
N PRO A 259 22.35 4.38 5.55
CA PRO A 259 23.10 3.13 5.64
C PRO A 259 24.60 3.41 5.52
N LYS A 260 25.44 2.72 6.30
CA LYS A 260 26.89 2.83 6.20
C LYS A 260 27.38 2.28 4.87
N HIS A 261 26.80 1.17 4.41
CA HIS A 261 27.20 0.51 3.16
C HIS A 261 26.38 0.94 1.95
N PHE A 262 27.06 1.20 0.83
CA PHE A 262 26.39 1.53 -0.43
C PHE A 262 25.39 0.45 -0.87
N MET A 263 24.29 0.88 -1.50
CA MET A 263 23.20 0.01 -1.91
C MET A 263 23.68 -1.23 -2.69
N PRO A 264 24.59 -1.15 -3.69
CA PRO A 264 25.08 -2.34 -4.38
C PRO A 264 25.76 -3.39 -3.49
N LYS A 265 26.35 -2.98 -2.36
CA LYS A 265 26.97 -3.90 -1.39
C LYS A 265 25.90 -4.58 -0.54
N ILE A 266 24.91 -3.83 -0.06
CA ILE A 266 23.75 -4.37 0.69
C ILE A 266 22.96 -5.31 -0.22
N TRP A 267 22.75 -4.94 -1.48
CA TRP A 267 22.04 -5.74 -2.48
C TRP A 267 22.73 -7.07 -2.76
N ARG A 268 24.05 -7.05 -3.01
CA ARG A 268 24.83 -8.28 -3.16
C ARG A 268 24.72 -9.20 -1.95
N HIS A 269 24.68 -8.63 -0.75
CA HIS A 269 24.46 -9.40 0.45
C HIS A 269 23.06 -10.04 0.49
N ALA A 270 22.02 -9.32 0.06
CA ALA A 270 20.66 -9.86 -0.06
C ALA A 270 20.59 -11.06 -1.00
N LEU A 271 21.28 -10.99 -2.13
CA LEU A 271 21.36 -12.07 -3.11
C LEU A 271 22.15 -13.28 -2.60
N SER A 272 23.08 -13.08 -1.66
CA SER A 272 23.87 -14.16 -1.06
C SER A 272 23.18 -14.86 0.11
N LEU A 273 21.99 -14.40 0.52
CA LEU A 273 21.28 -14.98 1.66
C LEU A 273 20.75 -16.38 1.30
N PRO A 274 21.09 -17.43 2.07
CA PRO A 274 20.58 -18.78 1.82
C PRO A 274 19.06 -18.83 1.78
N ALA A 275 18.48 -19.59 0.86
CA ALA A 275 17.03 -19.65 0.63
C ALA A 275 16.26 -20.04 1.90
N GLU A 276 16.76 -21.01 2.65
CA GLU A 276 16.15 -21.48 3.90
C GLU A 276 16.13 -20.37 4.95
N LEU A 277 17.22 -19.60 5.03
CA LEU A 277 17.33 -18.49 5.97
C LEU A 277 16.44 -17.32 5.56
N ALA A 278 16.37 -17.02 4.26
CA ALA A 278 15.52 -15.98 3.72
C ALA A 278 14.03 -16.27 3.99
N LEU A 279 13.58 -17.51 3.73
CA LEU A 279 12.22 -17.95 3.99
C LEU A 279 11.88 -17.97 5.48
N ARG A 280 12.80 -18.46 6.32
CA ARG A 280 12.57 -18.53 7.78
C ARG A 280 12.51 -17.15 8.44
N THR A 281 13.37 -16.23 8.00
CA THR A 281 13.41 -14.88 8.58
C THR A 281 12.34 -13.97 8.03
N GLY A 282 11.98 -14.13 6.75
CA GLY A 282 11.07 -13.22 6.05
C GLY A 282 11.63 -11.81 5.91
N PHE A 283 12.93 -11.57 6.10
CA PHE A 283 13.49 -10.22 6.14
C PHE A 283 13.28 -9.45 4.83
N LEU A 284 13.41 -10.15 3.70
CA LEU A 284 13.28 -9.60 2.33
C LEU A 284 11.86 -9.78 1.75
N ARG A 285 10.87 -10.06 2.61
CA ARG A 285 9.48 -10.31 2.20
C ARG A 285 8.83 -9.09 1.55
N HIS A 286 9.12 -7.92 2.07
CA HIS A 286 8.58 -6.64 1.61
C HIS A 286 9.72 -5.70 1.26
N ILE A 287 9.90 -5.42 -0.03
CA ILE A 287 10.97 -4.57 -0.55
C ILE A 287 10.36 -3.31 -1.15
N GLN A 288 10.98 -2.17 -0.85
CA GLN A 288 10.74 -0.92 -1.55
C GLN A 288 12.02 -0.47 -2.22
N LEU A 289 11.97 -0.21 -3.52
CA LEU A 289 13.08 0.36 -4.27
C LEU A 289 12.87 1.86 -4.39
N GLU A 290 13.90 2.64 -4.09
CA GLU A 290 13.85 4.10 -4.17
C GLU A 290 15.08 4.61 -4.92
N MET A 291 14.85 5.18 -6.09
CA MET A 291 15.92 5.57 -7.00
C MET A 291 15.54 6.83 -7.77
N ASP A 292 16.54 7.54 -8.30
CA ASP A 292 16.28 8.52 -9.35
C ASP A 292 15.95 7.81 -10.68
N ALA A 293 15.43 8.57 -11.66
CA ALA A 293 15.02 7.98 -12.93
C ALA A 293 16.18 7.32 -13.67
N ARG A 294 17.39 7.92 -13.63
CA ARG A 294 18.56 7.37 -14.31
C ARG A 294 18.92 5.99 -13.75
N GLU A 295 18.91 5.84 -12.44
CA GLU A 295 19.21 4.59 -11.74
C GLU A 295 18.12 3.53 -12.00
N TYR A 296 16.84 3.92 -12.07
CA TYR A 296 15.75 3.03 -12.50
C TYR A 296 15.98 2.46 -13.91
N PHE A 297 16.31 3.29 -14.90
CA PHE A 297 16.61 2.79 -16.24
C PHE A 297 17.87 1.92 -16.26
N ALA A 298 18.90 2.31 -15.50
CA ALA A 298 20.14 1.55 -15.42
C ALA A 298 19.94 0.14 -14.85
N CYS A 299 19.05 -0.03 -13.86
CA CYS A 299 18.80 -1.35 -13.25
C CYS A 299 18.11 -2.33 -14.21
N ILE A 300 17.41 -1.84 -15.24
CA ILE A 300 16.84 -2.66 -16.34
C ILE A 300 17.78 -2.74 -17.55
N GLY A 301 19.03 -2.30 -17.41
CA GLY A 301 20.06 -2.38 -18.46
C GLY A 301 19.98 -1.27 -19.52
N ILE A 302 19.25 -0.18 -19.24
CA ILE A 302 19.05 0.92 -20.18
C ILE A 302 19.80 2.16 -19.68
N TYR A 303 20.70 2.66 -20.51
CA TYR A 303 21.46 3.88 -20.24
C TYR A 303 21.08 4.95 -21.25
N ALA A 304 20.04 5.69 -20.91
CA ALA A 304 19.62 6.86 -21.67
C ALA A 304 20.70 7.95 -21.64
N ASN A 305 20.94 8.58 -22.79
CA ASN A 305 21.73 9.82 -22.91
C ASN A 305 21.19 10.65 -24.08
N SER A 306 21.70 11.88 -24.22
CA SER A 306 21.29 12.83 -25.27
C SER A 306 21.46 12.36 -26.71
N ARG A 307 22.25 11.30 -26.96
CA ARG A 307 22.47 10.72 -28.29
C ARG A 307 21.77 9.38 -28.48
N HIS A 308 21.41 8.71 -27.39
CA HIS A 308 20.82 7.38 -27.42
C HIS A 308 19.75 7.28 -26.31
N VAL A 309 18.49 7.34 -26.72
CA VAL A 309 17.34 7.33 -25.79
C VAL A 309 17.21 6.00 -25.05
N ILE A 310 17.49 4.90 -25.74
CA ILE A 310 17.44 3.53 -25.21
C ILE A 310 18.71 2.81 -25.64
N ARG A 311 19.83 3.08 -24.97
CA ARG A 311 21.08 2.31 -25.18
C ARG A 311 21.13 1.16 -24.18
N THR A 312 21.22 -0.06 -24.69
CA THR A 312 21.55 -1.22 -23.85
C THR A 312 23.04 -1.17 -23.49
N CYS A 313 23.38 -1.33 -22.20
CA CYS A 313 24.76 -1.34 -21.73
C CYS A 313 24.98 -2.38 -20.61
N ALA A 314 26.25 -2.76 -20.41
CA ALA A 314 26.72 -3.67 -19.35
C ALA A 314 26.66 -3.00 -17.94
N PRO A 315 26.80 -3.78 -16.85
CA PRO A 315 25.81 -3.79 -15.77
C PRO A 315 25.90 -2.64 -14.77
N HIS A 316 24.73 -2.15 -14.41
CA HIS A 316 24.47 -1.44 -13.16
C HIS A 316 24.84 -2.33 -11.96
N GLY A 317 25.19 -1.72 -10.82
CA GLY A 317 25.57 -2.45 -9.61
C GLY A 317 24.44 -3.29 -8.97
N MET A 318 23.22 -3.11 -9.47
CA MET A 318 22.01 -3.84 -9.10
C MET A 318 21.19 -4.04 -10.37
N LYS A 319 20.84 -5.28 -10.71
CA LYS A 319 19.98 -5.59 -11.87
C LYS A 319 18.57 -5.89 -11.38
N PHE A 320 17.58 -5.33 -12.04
CA PHE A 320 16.18 -5.56 -11.68
C PHE A 320 15.79 -7.05 -11.77
N ALA A 321 16.31 -7.77 -12.77
CA ALA A 321 16.12 -9.21 -12.92
C ALA A 321 16.58 -10.04 -11.70
N GLU A 322 17.51 -9.52 -10.87
CA GLU A 322 17.98 -10.21 -9.66
C GLU A 322 16.92 -10.27 -8.56
N LEU A 323 15.84 -9.47 -8.62
CA LEU A 323 14.68 -9.61 -7.74
C LEU A 323 14.09 -11.02 -7.79
N ALA A 324 14.18 -11.68 -8.95
CA ALA A 324 13.73 -13.06 -9.11
C ALA A 324 14.54 -14.06 -8.28
N LEU A 325 15.75 -13.70 -7.84
CA LEU A 325 16.60 -14.52 -6.97
C LEU A 325 16.26 -14.38 -5.48
N LEU A 326 15.49 -13.36 -5.09
CA LEU A 326 15.17 -13.12 -3.68
C LEU A 326 14.09 -14.08 -3.19
N HIS A 327 14.49 -15.08 -2.41
CA HIS A 327 13.57 -16.04 -1.82
C HIS A 327 12.69 -15.37 -0.75
N GLY A 328 11.38 -15.66 -0.79
CA GLY A 328 10.41 -15.11 0.15
C GLY A 328 9.92 -13.69 -0.15
N LEU A 329 10.39 -13.05 -1.23
CA LEU A 329 9.83 -11.79 -1.71
C LEU A 329 8.34 -11.98 -2.05
N GLN A 330 7.49 -11.17 -1.45
CA GLN A 330 6.04 -11.18 -1.68
C GLN A 330 5.53 -9.84 -2.21
N THR A 331 6.14 -8.73 -1.80
CA THR A 331 5.73 -7.41 -2.25
C THR A 331 6.92 -6.59 -2.69
N LEU A 332 6.78 -5.96 -3.85
CA LEU A 332 7.72 -5.02 -4.43
C LEU A 332 7.03 -3.67 -4.59
N ASP A 333 7.51 -2.69 -3.86
CA ASP A 333 7.05 -1.31 -4.01
C ASP A 333 8.10 -0.49 -4.78
N LEU A 334 7.67 0.13 -5.88
CA LEU A 334 8.50 1.00 -6.69
C LEU A 334 8.21 2.44 -6.28
N ARG A 335 9.10 3.01 -5.46
CA ARG A 335 8.96 4.35 -4.93
C ARG A 335 9.66 5.36 -5.82
N PHE A 336 8.92 6.34 -6.30
CA PHE A 336 9.43 7.40 -7.16
C PHE A 336 9.59 8.68 -6.36
N ILE A 337 10.73 9.36 -6.57
CA ILE A 337 10.98 10.65 -5.92
C ILE A 337 10.37 11.80 -6.69
N SER A 338 10.09 12.89 -5.97
CA SER A 338 9.57 14.11 -6.59
C SER A 338 10.51 14.61 -7.69
N PRO A 339 9.99 15.04 -8.85
CA PRO A 339 10.80 15.72 -9.86
C PRO A 339 11.48 16.98 -9.31
N LYS A 340 10.90 17.57 -8.25
CA LYS A 340 11.44 18.72 -7.52
C LYS A 340 12.66 18.35 -6.66
N HIS A 341 12.87 17.07 -6.36
CA HIS A 341 13.93 16.61 -5.47
C HIS A 341 15.33 16.94 -6.01
N ARG A 342 16.24 17.40 -5.15
CA ARG A 342 17.60 17.82 -5.56
C ARG A 342 18.44 16.73 -6.23
N LEU A 343 18.17 15.46 -5.91
CA LEU A 343 18.82 14.30 -6.53
C LEU A 343 18.02 13.71 -7.70
N ALA A 344 16.85 14.27 -8.04
CA ALA A 344 16.10 13.81 -9.20
C ALA A 344 16.91 14.10 -10.46
N ARG A 345 17.34 13.05 -11.15
CA ARG A 345 18.06 13.14 -12.43
C ARG A 345 17.13 12.69 -13.54
N CYS A 346 17.01 13.51 -14.58
CA CYS A 346 16.34 13.10 -15.82
C CYS A 346 17.15 11.95 -16.43
N PRO A 347 16.52 10.86 -16.91
CA PRO A 347 17.27 9.77 -17.53
C PRO A 347 17.96 10.23 -18.83
N TRP A 348 17.48 11.31 -19.46
CA TRP A 348 18.02 11.87 -20.70
C TRP A 348 18.83 13.16 -20.52
N ALA A 349 18.97 13.68 -19.29
CA ALA A 349 19.81 14.87 -19.10
C ALA A 349 21.26 14.54 -19.46
N MET A 350 21.88 15.40 -20.27
CA MET A 350 23.34 15.38 -20.40
C MET A 350 23.97 15.59 -19.03
N ALA A 351 25.21 15.13 -18.85
CA ALA A 351 26.12 15.65 -17.83
C ALA A 351 26.49 17.13 -18.12
N SER A 352 25.52 17.94 -18.54
CA SER A 352 25.63 19.37 -18.70
C SER A 352 25.43 20.01 -17.32
N PRO A 353 26.32 20.92 -16.90
CA PRO A 353 26.17 21.64 -15.64
C PRO A 353 24.95 22.59 -15.62
N ARG A 354 24.25 22.78 -16.74
CA ARG A 354 23.02 23.59 -16.82
C ARG A 354 21.78 22.69 -16.67
N ARG A 355 20.97 22.97 -15.64
CA ARG A 355 19.65 22.36 -15.39
C ARG A 355 18.81 22.45 -16.66
N SER A 356 18.82 21.39 -17.45
CA SER A 356 18.04 21.28 -18.69
C SER A 356 16.62 20.83 -18.34
N PRO A 357 15.59 21.23 -19.10
CA PRO A 357 14.22 20.80 -18.84
C PRO A 357 14.13 19.27 -18.73
N HIS A 358 13.53 18.79 -17.64
CA HIS A 358 13.31 17.38 -17.40
C HIS A 358 12.16 16.87 -18.27
N SER A 359 12.30 15.68 -18.83
CA SER A 359 11.16 14.98 -19.42
C SER A 359 10.09 14.73 -18.35
N CYS A 360 8.83 14.82 -18.77
CA CYS A 360 7.67 14.59 -17.91
C CYS A 360 7.82 13.30 -17.08
N GLN A 361 7.65 13.41 -15.75
CA GLN A 361 7.84 12.28 -14.83
C GLN A 361 6.93 11.10 -15.17
N LYS A 362 5.65 11.39 -15.38
CA LYS A 362 4.65 10.41 -15.84
C LYS A 362 5.12 9.64 -17.08
N LYS A 363 5.72 10.33 -18.05
CA LYS A 363 6.15 9.71 -19.31
C LYS A 363 7.35 8.79 -19.14
N TRP A 364 8.36 9.18 -18.36
CA TRP A 364 9.50 8.29 -18.17
C TRP A 364 9.15 7.08 -17.30
N ILE A 365 8.25 7.24 -16.31
CA ILE A 365 7.74 6.10 -15.51
C ILE A 365 7.01 5.11 -16.43
N GLU A 366 6.12 5.60 -17.30
CA GLU A 366 5.42 4.78 -18.30
C GLU A 366 6.42 4.03 -19.20
N TYR A 367 7.44 4.71 -19.72
CA TYR A 367 8.47 4.07 -20.54
C TYR A 367 9.27 3.03 -19.76
N TRP A 368 9.63 3.33 -18.50
CA TRP A 368 10.33 2.39 -17.64
C TRP A 368 9.49 1.13 -17.41
N ILE A 369 8.19 1.26 -17.09
CA ILE A 369 7.29 0.11 -16.87
C ILE A 369 7.18 -0.73 -18.15
N VAL A 370 6.97 -0.11 -19.32
CA VAL A 370 6.87 -0.80 -20.62
C VAL A 370 8.16 -1.57 -20.97
N LEU A 371 9.32 -1.00 -20.64
CA LEU A 371 10.62 -1.62 -20.86
C LEU A 371 10.94 -2.71 -19.82
N ALA A 372 10.48 -2.53 -18.58
CA ALA A 372 10.63 -3.49 -17.50
C ALA A 372 9.56 -4.60 -17.50
N TRP A 373 8.56 -4.50 -18.38
CA TRP A 373 7.34 -5.28 -18.34
C TRP A 373 7.59 -6.79 -18.21
N ASP A 374 8.49 -7.34 -19.00
CA ASP A 374 8.75 -8.78 -19.01
C ASP A 374 9.34 -9.26 -17.66
N MET A 375 10.17 -8.42 -17.02
CA MET A 375 10.70 -8.70 -15.68
C MET A 375 9.64 -8.56 -14.60
N LEU A 376 8.80 -7.52 -14.66
CA LEU A 376 7.69 -7.30 -13.73
C LEU A 376 6.65 -8.43 -13.82
N ARG A 377 6.27 -8.81 -15.05
CA ARG A 377 5.37 -9.94 -15.33
C ARG A 377 5.97 -11.23 -14.78
N HIS A 378 7.26 -11.49 -14.98
CA HIS A 378 7.90 -12.68 -14.44
C HIS A 378 7.85 -12.73 -12.91
N LEU A 379 8.11 -11.62 -12.20
CA LEU A 379 7.97 -11.58 -10.74
C LEU A 379 6.55 -11.88 -10.29
N ARG A 380 5.55 -11.33 -10.98
CA ARG A 380 4.14 -11.60 -10.71
C ARG A 380 3.77 -13.06 -10.97
N THR A 381 4.01 -13.56 -12.18
CA THR A 381 3.50 -14.88 -12.61
C THR A 381 4.30 -16.05 -12.03
N ALA A 382 5.63 -15.92 -11.95
CA ALA A 382 6.48 -17.00 -11.46
C ALA A 382 6.60 -17.02 -9.93
N LYS A 383 6.48 -15.86 -9.26
CA LYS A 383 6.70 -15.75 -7.80
C LYS A 383 5.49 -15.25 -7.01
N GLY A 384 4.40 -14.87 -7.67
CA GLY A 384 3.23 -14.31 -7.00
C GLY A 384 3.52 -12.97 -6.32
N VAL A 385 4.55 -12.24 -6.78
CA VAL A 385 4.93 -10.96 -6.17
C VAL A 385 3.92 -9.90 -6.53
N ARG A 386 3.38 -9.24 -5.51
CA ARG A 386 2.52 -8.07 -5.66
C ARG A 386 3.37 -6.82 -5.88
N ILE A 387 3.01 -6.03 -6.87
CA ILE A 387 3.77 -4.83 -7.26
C ILE A 387 2.94 -3.58 -6.94
N SER A 388 3.52 -2.60 -6.27
CA SER A 388 2.89 -1.29 -6.03
C SER A 388 3.76 -0.13 -6.51
N LEU A 389 3.11 1.00 -6.76
CA LEU A 389 3.78 2.25 -7.12
C LEU A 389 3.52 3.27 -6.00
N SER A 390 4.58 3.88 -5.47
CA SER A 390 4.46 4.83 -4.35
C SER A 390 5.39 6.05 -4.49
N GLY A 391 5.31 6.96 -3.52
CA GLY A 391 6.04 8.21 -3.52
C GLY A 391 5.35 9.25 -4.40
N CYS A 392 6.12 9.99 -5.19
CA CYS A 392 5.65 11.10 -5.99
C CYS A 392 5.29 10.56 -7.37
N VAL A 393 4.14 9.92 -7.47
CA VAL A 393 3.57 9.40 -8.72
C VAL A 393 2.15 9.92 -8.83
N LYS A 394 1.75 10.33 -10.04
CA LYS A 394 0.38 10.77 -10.28
C LYS A 394 -0.62 9.64 -10.09
N THR A 395 -1.75 9.92 -9.45
CA THR A 395 -2.84 8.96 -9.23
C THR A 395 -3.26 8.28 -10.53
N SER A 396 -3.44 9.04 -11.61
CA SER A 396 -3.74 8.48 -12.95
C SER A 396 -2.71 7.47 -13.50
N THR A 397 -1.47 7.50 -13.02
CA THR A 397 -0.43 6.51 -13.38
C THR A 397 -0.54 5.28 -12.48
N VAL A 398 -0.81 5.47 -11.19
CA VAL A 398 -1.05 4.39 -10.23
C VAL A 398 -2.31 3.61 -10.59
N ASP A 399 -3.43 4.29 -10.80
CA ASP A 399 -4.74 3.70 -11.12
C ASP A 399 -4.71 2.89 -12.41
N PHE A 400 -3.87 3.29 -13.38
CA PHE A 400 -3.71 2.56 -14.62
C PHE A 400 -2.77 1.36 -14.48
N TRP A 401 -1.56 1.59 -13.98
CA TRP A 401 -0.51 0.56 -14.00
C TRP A 401 -0.61 -0.44 -12.86
N GLN A 402 -1.00 -0.04 -11.65
CA GLN A 402 -1.01 -0.94 -10.51
C GLN A 402 -2.01 -2.10 -10.67
N PRO A 403 -3.26 -1.89 -11.12
CA PRO A 403 -4.17 -3.01 -11.42
C PRO A 403 -3.61 -3.93 -12.50
N MET A 404 -3.04 -3.36 -13.56
CA MET A 404 -2.46 -4.10 -14.68
C MET A 404 -1.24 -4.95 -14.28
N LEU A 405 -0.37 -4.39 -13.43
CA LEU A 405 0.79 -5.10 -12.88
C LEU A 405 0.39 -6.24 -11.94
N ASN A 406 -0.84 -6.27 -11.44
CA ASN A 406 -1.33 -7.29 -10.50
C ASN A 406 -2.53 -8.10 -11.04
N ALA A 407 -2.93 -7.91 -12.30
CA ALA A 407 -4.07 -8.60 -12.89
C ALA A 407 -3.87 -10.13 -12.88
N VAL A 408 -4.93 -10.86 -12.50
CA VAL A 408 -4.96 -12.32 -12.42
C VAL A 408 -5.48 -12.85 -13.75
N GLY A 409 -4.61 -13.45 -14.57
CA GLY A 409 -4.96 -14.04 -15.87
C GLY A 409 -3.76 -14.23 -16.80
N ASP A 410 -3.95 -14.98 -17.90
CA ASP A 410 -2.89 -15.36 -18.85
C ASP A 410 -2.20 -14.16 -19.54
N GLY A 411 -2.77 -12.96 -19.44
CA GLY A 411 -2.05 -11.72 -19.72
C GLY A 411 -1.78 -11.46 -21.21
N ASP A 412 -2.46 -12.15 -22.11
CA ASP A 412 -2.30 -11.94 -23.56
C ASP A 412 -2.85 -10.57 -24.00
N ALA A 413 -3.98 -10.14 -23.43
CA ALA A 413 -4.52 -8.80 -23.67
C ALA A 413 -3.59 -7.70 -23.14
N ASP A 414 -3.07 -7.86 -21.92
CA ASP A 414 -2.11 -6.93 -21.31
C ASP A 414 -0.82 -6.88 -22.12
N ALA A 415 -0.31 -8.04 -22.57
CA ALA A 415 0.90 -8.14 -23.37
C ALA A 415 0.73 -7.46 -24.74
N ALA A 416 -0.43 -7.62 -25.40
CA ALA A 416 -0.73 -6.94 -26.65
C ALA A 416 -0.78 -5.42 -26.47
N MET A 417 -1.44 -4.95 -25.40
CA MET A 417 -1.51 -3.53 -25.08
C MET A 417 -0.12 -2.94 -24.79
N VAL A 418 0.71 -3.63 -23.99
CA VAL A 418 2.08 -3.20 -23.71
C VAL A 418 2.95 -3.24 -24.97
N ALA A 419 2.74 -4.20 -25.88
CA ALA A 419 3.42 -4.21 -27.18
C ALA A 419 3.03 -2.99 -28.04
N SER A 420 1.76 -2.57 -28.03
CA SER A 420 1.31 -1.33 -28.67
C SER A 420 2.00 -0.11 -28.08
N LEU A 421 1.99 0.02 -26.75
CA LEU A 421 2.67 1.12 -26.05
C LEU A 421 4.18 1.14 -26.32
N ARG A 422 4.80 -0.03 -26.44
CA ARG A 422 6.22 -0.17 -26.79
C ARG A 422 6.50 0.32 -28.21
N GLN A 423 5.58 0.10 -29.14
CA GLN A 423 5.68 0.60 -30.51
C GLN A 423 5.48 2.12 -30.55
N GLU A 424 4.43 2.65 -29.91
CA GLU A 424 4.18 4.09 -29.78
C GLU A 424 5.36 4.83 -29.15
N MET A 425 5.96 4.24 -28.11
CA MET A 425 7.18 4.75 -27.48
C MET A 425 8.33 4.83 -28.50
N ARG A 426 8.58 3.78 -29.28
CA ARG A 426 9.65 3.78 -30.29
C ARG A 426 9.43 4.86 -31.34
N GLU A 427 8.21 5.04 -31.81
CA GLU A 427 7.85 6.06 -32.79
C GLU A 427 8.04 7.48 -32.22
N ALA A 428 7.59 7.72 -30.99
CA ALA A 428 7.80 8.98 -30.30
C ALA A 428 9.30 9.31 -30.14
N ILE A 429 10.11 8.31 -29.80
CA ILE A 429 11.56 8.43 -29.66
C ILE A 429 12.23 8.79 -30.99
N LEU A 430 11.87 8.10 -32.08
CA LEU A 430 12.40 8.38 -33.42
C LEU A 430 12.07 9.81 -33.87
N LEU A 431 10.83 10.25 -33.64
CA LEU A 431 10.40 11.61 -33.97
C LEU A 431 11.21 12.68 -33.20
N GLN A 432 11.50 12.43 -31.93
CA GLN A 432 12.28 13.33 -31.09
C GLN A 432 13.75 13.43 -31.56
N ILE A 433 14.36 12.28 -31.85
CA ILE A 433 15.72 12.20 -32.43
C ILE A 433 15.80 12.99 -33.74
N GLN A 434 14.81 12.87 -34.62
CA GLN A 434 14.75 13.62 -35.89
C GLN A 434 14.67 15.14 -35.69
N ARG A 435 14.01 15.60 -34.62
CA ARG A 435 13.89 17.03 -34.27
C ARG A 435 15.11 17.58 -33.54
N GLY A 436 16.04 16.72 -33.12
CA GLY A 436 17.14 17.11 -32.22
C GLY A 436 16.66 17.48 -30.81
N GLU A 437 15.42 17.13 -30.47
CA GLU A 437 14.82 17.35 -29.14
C GLU A 437 14.95 16.05 -28.34
N MET A 438 15.37 16.13 -27.08
CA MET A 438 15.54 14.96 -26.20
C MET A 438 14.66 15.05 -24.94
N VAL A 439 13.70 15.97 -24.94
CA VAL A 439 12.76 16.21 -23.85
C VAL A 439 11.37 15.80 -24.31
N PHE A 440 10.78 14.82 -23.63
CA PHE A 440 9.41 14.41 -23.96
C PHE A 440 8.42 15.44 -23.42
N PRO A 441 7.56 16.02 -24.28
CA PRO A 441 6.66 17.10 -23.88
C PRO A 441 5.69 16.62 -22.78
N CYS A 442 5.48 17.47 -21.78
CA CYS A 442 4.49 17.21 -20.75
C CYS A 442 3.10 17.64 -21.24
N ARG A 443 2.19 16.67 -21.40
CA ARG A 443 0.76 16.94 -21.67
C ARG A 443 -0.11 16.70 -20.43
N CYS A 444 0.50 16.73 -19.26
CA CYS A 444 -0.27 16.56 -18.04
C CYS A 444 -1.06 17.83 -17.75
N THR A 445 -2.27 17.68 -17.20
CA THR A 445 -3.09 18.80 -16.70
C THR A 445 -2.28 19.71 -15.77
N TYR A 446 -1.53 19.09 -14.85
CA TYR A 446 -0.53 19.76 -14.02
C TYR A 446 0.87 19.33 -14.47
N PRO A 447 1.73 20.22 -14.98
CA PRO A 447 3.06 19.84 -15.44
C PRO A 447 3.88 19.13 -14.35
N CYS A 448 4.50 17.99 -14.67
CA CYS A 448 5.37 17.27 -13.72
C CYS A 448 6.63 18.07 -13.33
N VAL A 449 6.94 19.09 -14.12
CA VAL A 449 8.01 20.03 -13.88
C VAL A 449 7.29 21.36 -13.85
N GLY A 450 7.01 21.91 -12.66
CA GLY A 450 6.77 23.34 -12.55
C GLY A 450 7.95 24.02 -13.24
N THR A 451 7.68 24.95 -14.15
CA THR A 451 8.67 25.71 -14.93
C THR A 451 9.92 26.01 -14.11
N SER A 452 10.92 25.11 -14.16
CA SER A 452 12.16 25.27 -13.37
C SER A 452 13.06 26.37 -13.95
N ALA A 453 12.64 26.97 -15.07
CA ALA A 453 13.20 28.21 -15.57
C ALA A 453 12.71 29.43 -14.77
N ASP A 454 11.56 29.34 -14.08
CA ASP A 454 10.89 30.46 -13.40
C ASP A 454 10.81 30.30 -11.88
N LEU A 455 11.07 29.11 -11.33
CA LEU A 455 11.30 29.00 -9.89
C LEU A 455 12.69 29.57 -9.60
N PRO A 456 12.79 30.71 -8.87
CA PRO A 456 14.06 31.33 -8.58
C PRO A 456 14.98 30.28 -7.97
N VAL A 457 16.11 30.06 -8.65
CA VAL A 457 17.16 29.09 -8.30
C VAL A 457 17.73 29.36 -6.90
N ASP A 458 17.46 30.56 -6.37
CA ASP A 458 17.75 30.99 -5.03
C ASP A 458 16.47 31.54 -4.39
N PHE A 459 15.60 30.68 -3.87
CA PHE A 459 14.99 31.05 -2.58
C PHE A 459 16.17 31.07 -1.63
N LYS A 460 16.78 32.25 -1.43
CA LYS A 460 17.79 32.41 -0.39
C LYS A 460 17.19 31.84 0.88
N ASP A 461 17.88 30.82 1.36
CA ASP A 461 17.59 29.91 2.46
C ASP A 461 17.52 30.62 3.83
N ASP A 462 16.76 31.71 3.91
CA ASP A 462 16.47 32.46 5.13
C ASP A 462 15.04 32.18 5.60
N GLU A 463 14.56 30.94 5.41
CA GLU A 463 13.35 30.53 6.12
C GLU A 463 13.72 30.29 7.59
N ASP A 464 13.07 31.11 8.40
CA ASP A 464 13.26 31.30 9.82
C ASP A 464 13.26 29.96 10.60
N PRO A 465 14.33 29.63 11.35
CA PRO A 465 14.38 28.43 12.19
C PRO A 465 13.21 28.32 13.18
N ARG A 466 12.53 29.44 13.50
CA ARG A 466 11.31 29.43 14.31
C ARG A 466 10.18 28.63 13.66
N LEU A 467 10.18 28.44 12.33
CA LEU A 467 9.16 27.64 11.62
C LEU A 467 9.22 26.15 11.97
N GLU A 468 10.38 25.60 12.39
CA GLU A 468 10.47 24.21 12.89
C GLU A 468 9.59 23.98 14.13
N SER A 469 9.40 25.03 14.93
CA SER A 469 8.58 24.97 16.14
C SER A 469 7.08 25.13 15.85
N VAL A 470 6.71 25.46 14.61
CA VAL A 470 5.31 25.60 14.21
C VAL A 470 4.71 24.23 13.95
N GLN A 471 3.72 23.87 14.75
CA GLN A 471 2.97 22.63 14.60
C GLN A 471 2.34 22.55 13.19
N GLY A 472 2.58 21.44 12.49
CA GLY A 472 2.07 21.22 11.12
C GLY A 472 2.96 21.78 9.99
N TRP A 473 4.07 22.46 10.31
CA TRP A 473 5.00 22.95 9.29
C TRP A 473 5.60 21.83 8.44
N GLN A 474 6.03 20.73 9.08
CA GLN A 474 6.53 19.56 8.37
C GLN A 474 5.48 18.94 7.45
N ASP A 475 4.21 18.91 7.88
CA ASP A 475 3.11 18.38 7.05
C ASP A 475 2.87 19.24 5.80
N ILE A 476 3.05 20.56 5.90
CA ILE A 476 2.97 21.48 4.76
C ILE A 476 4.15 21.27 3.81
N LEU A 477 5.37 21.09 4.33
CA LEU A 477 6.55 20.80 3.50
C LEU A 477 6.43 19.44 2.80
N ASP A 478 6.03 18.41 3.55
CA ASP A 478 5.77 17.08 3.01
C ASP A 478 4.69 17.15 1.95
N LYS A 479 3.58 17.85 2.21
CA LYS A 479 2.55 18.11 1.20
C LYS A 479 3.15 18.79 -0.03
N ALA A 480 3.85 19.92 0.10
CA ALA A 480 4.44 20.63 -1.05
C ALA A 480 5.43 19.78 -1.87
N TYR A 481 6.13 18.84 -1.22
CA TYR A 481 7.04 17.90 -1.86
C TYR A 481 6.30 16.80 -2.63
N TRP A 482 5.25 16.23 -2.01
CA TRP A 482 4.44 15.14 -2.56
C TRP A 482 3.40 15.58 -3.57
N ASP A 483 2.89 16.80 -3.41
CA ASP A 483 1.73 17.29 -4.11
C ASP A 483 2.08 17.72 -5.54
N PHE A 484 1.19 17.33 -6.44
CA PHE A 484 1.13 17.75 -7.82
C PHE A 484 -0.02 18.73 -8.07
N ASP A 485 -0.84 19.01 -7.04
CA ASP A 485 -1.74 20.16 -7.02
C ASP A 485 -0.92 21.41 -6.68
N ASP A 486 -1.09 22.46 -7.48
CA ASP A 486 -0.48 23.79 -7.27
C ASP A 486 -1.24 24.60 -6.22
#